data_AF-A0A524EBP9-F1
#
_entry.id   AF-A0A524EBP9-F1
#
_cell.length_a   1.000
_cell.length_b   1.000
_cell.length_c   1.000
_cell.angle_alpha   90.00
_cell.angle_beta   90.00
_cell.angle_gamma   90.00
#
_symmetry.space_group_name_H-M   'P 1'
#
loop_
_entity.id
_entity.type
_entity.pdbx_description
1 polymer ?
#
loop_
_entity_poly.entity_id
_entity_poly.type
_entity_poly.pdbx_seq_one_letter_code
_entity_poly.pdbx_strand_id
1 'polypeptide(L)'
;MAEIPLPGNATRPPDRERPLGVTILALLQFLQALTVLGVGVLILIGGSIILPILGTIAGGVVILIGLFSFYIGLGLWNLQSWAWTWAMIVNILGLIIGIFNFDVWSILISIIVVIYLNEPNTKSVFR
;
A
#
# COMPACT_ATOMS: atom_id res chain seq x y z
N MET A 1 39.82 -8.45 -42.65
CA MET A 1 38.38 -8.16 -42.70
C MET A 1 38.07 -7.34 -41.46
N ALA A 2 37.69 -6.07 -41.62
CA ALA A 2 37.32 -5.22 -40.50
C ALA A 2 35.88 -5.53 -40.14
N GLU A 3 35.65 -6.10 -38.96
CA GLU A 3 34.31 -6.27 -38.41
C GLU A 3 33.77 -4.87 -38.07
N ILE A 4 32.74 -4.43 -38.79
CA ILE A 4 32.05 -3.17 -38.53
C ILE A 4 31.15 -3.42 -37.30
N PRO A 5 31.34 -2.73 -36.17
CA PRO A 5 30.47 -2.88 -35.01
C PRO A 5 29.07 -2.39 -35.39
N LEU A 6 28.07 -3.29 -35.35
CA LEU A 6 26.68 -2.90 -35.60
C LEU A 6 26.18 -2.02 -34.45
N PRO A 7 25.60 -0.83 -34.72
CA PRO A 7 24.91 -0.02 -33.73
C PRO A 7 23.54 -0.65 -33.40
N GLY A 8 23.55 -1.90 -32.93
CA GLY A 8 22.34 -2.66 -32.59
C GLY A 8 21.98 -2.63 -31.10
N ASN A 9 22.95 -2.31 -30.23
CA ASN A 9 22.77 -2.48 -28.78
C ASN A 9 22.77 -1.15 -27.99
N ALA A 10 22.82 0.01 -28.64
CA ALA A 10 23.02 1.29 -27.97
C ALA A 10 21.75 1.97 -27.43
N THR A 11 20.55 1.41 -27.63
CA THR A 11 19.30 2.12 -27.33
C THR A 11 18.21 1.26 -26.71
N ARG A 12 18.54 0.24 -25.91
CA ARG A 12 17.54 -0.21 -24.93
C ARG A 12 17.55 0.82 -23.81
N PRO A 13 16.49 1.62 -23.59
CA PRO A 13 16.39 2.42 -22.39
C PRO A 13 16.65 1.46 -21.22
N PRO A 14 17.50 1.78 -20.24
CA PRO A 14 17.68 0.92 -19.09
C PRO A 14 16.29 0.58 -18.58
N ASP A 15 15.93 -0.71 -18.60
CA ASP A 15 14.66 -1.17 -18.05
C ASP A 15 14.64 -0.59 -16.64
N ARG A 16 13.71 0.34 -16.37
CA ARG A 16 13.55 0.95 -15.03
C ARG A 16 13.11 -0.17 -14.11
N GLU A 17 14.09 -0.93 -13.66
CA GLU A 17 13.91 -2.07 -12.78
C GLU A 17 13.30 -1.50 -11.51
N ARG A 18 12.01 -1.80 -11.31
CA ARG A 18 11.28 -1.31 -10.16
C ARG A 18 12.03 -1.82 -8.94
N PRO A 19 12.48 -0.95 -8.02
CA PRO A 19 13.22 -1.39 -6.86
C PRO A 19 12.41 -2.45 -6.12
N LEU A 20 13.04 -3.56 -5.76
CA LEU A 20 12.37 -4.66 -5.05
C LEU A 20 11.63 -4.15 -3.80
N GLY A 21 12.17 -3.13 -3.13
CA GLY A 21 11.53 -2.46 -1.99
C GLY A 21 10.18 -1.83 -2.31
N VAL A 22 10.00 -1.23 -3.49
CA VAL A 22 8.68 -0.68 -3.90
C VAL A 22 7.68 -1.81 -4.13
N THR A 23 8.13 -2.91 -4.75
CA THR A 23 7.27 -4.07 -5.02
C THR A 23 6.78 -4.70 -3.71
N ILE A 24 7.67 -4.85 -2.73
CA ILE A 24 7.33 -5.34 -1.39
C ILE A 24 6.35 -4.38 -0.70
N LEU A 25 6.61 -3.07 -0.73
CA LEU A 25 5.71 -2.06 -0.15
C LEU A 25 4.31 -2.12 -0.77
N ALA A 26 4.22 -2.18 -2.10
CA ALA A 26 2.93 -2.24 -2.77
C ALA A 26 2.17 -3.52 -2.39
N LEU A 27 2.86 -4.67 -2.31
CA LEU A 27 2.25 -5.93 -1.85
C LEU A 27 1.76 -5.84 -0.41
N LEU A 28 2.57 -5.30 0.51
CA LEU A 28 2.17 -5.10 1.91
C LEU A 28 0.96 -4.15 2.01
N GLN A 29 0.94 -3.08 1.22
CA GLN A 29 -0.18 -2.15 1.17
C GLN A 29 -1.45 -2.82 0.63
N PHE A 30 -1.33 -3.69 -0.39
CA PHE A 30 -2.47 -4.46 -0.88
C PHE A 30 -3.00 -5.45 0.15
N LEU A 31 -2.11 -6.13 0.87
CA LEU A 31 -2.50 -7.03 1.96
C LEU A 31 -3.24 -6.28 3.07
N GLN A 32 -2.75 -5.11 3.49
CA GLN A 32 -3.47 -4.27 4.46
C GLN A 32 -4.81 -3.77 3.91
N ALA A 33 -4.87 -3.33 2.65
CA ALA A 33 -6.14 -2.91 2.07
C ALA A 33 -7.16 -4.05 2.06
N LEU A 34 -6.71 -5.28 1.77
CA LEU A 34 -7.57 -6.46 1.77
C LEU A 34 -8.09 -6.80 3.17
N THR A 35 -7.25 -6.68 4.21
CA THR A 35 -7.72 -6.91 5.59
C THR A 35 -8.76 -5.87 6.00
N VAL A 36 -8.54 -4.59 5.69
CA VAL A 36 -9.51 -3.51 5.96
C VAL A 36 -10.82 -3.74 5.21
N LEU A 37 -10.77 -4.14 3.94
CA LEU A 37 -11.95 -4.50 3.16
C LEU A 37 -12.71 -5.69 3.78
N GLY A 38 -11.99 -6.74 4.18
CA GLY A 38 -12.58 -7.89 4.86
C GLY A 38 -13.28 -7.51 6.15
N VAL A 39 -12.62 -6.69 6.99
CA VAL A 39 -13.21 -6.14 8.22
C VAL A 39 -14.44 -5.29 7.91
N GLY A 40 -14.39 -4.44 6.88
CA GLY A 40 -15.53 -3.63 6.44
C GLY A 40 -16.73 -4.48 6.04
N VAL A 41 -16.53 -5.58 5.31
CA VAL A 41 -17.59 -6.54 4.96
C VAL A 41 -18.15 -7.24 6.20
N LEU A 42 -17.30 -7.66 7.14
CA LEU A 42 -17.75 -8.28 8.39
C LEU A 42 -18.59 -7.31 9.23
N ILE A 43 -18.19 -6.04 9.32
CA ILE A 43 -18.96 -4.99 10.00
C ILE A 43 -20.27 -4.73 9.25
N LEU A 44 -20.26 -4.67 7.93
CA LEU A 44 -21.46 -4.45 7.13
C LEU A 44 -22.49 -5.55 7.37
N ILE A 45 -22.08 -6.83 7.34
CA ILE A 45 -22.98 -7.96 7.52
C ILE A 45 -23.34 -8.14 9.00
N GLY A 46 -22.34 -8.30 9.88
CA GLY A 46 -22.57 -8.59 11.30
C GLY A 46 -23.11 -7.38 12.06
N GLY A 47 -22.60 -6.19 11.77
CA GLY A 47 -23.04 -4.95 12.40
C GLY A 47 -24.46 -4.56 12.00
N SER A 48 -24.88 -4.79 10.75
CA SER A 48 -26.27 -4.51 10.33
C SER A 48 -27.29 -5.46 10.95
N ILE A 49 -26.89 -6.66 11.39
CA ILE A 49 -27.78 -7.57 12.13
C ILE A 49 -28.03 -7.05 13.55
N ILE A 50 -27.00 -6.51 14.21
CA ILE A 50 -27.09 -6.06 15.61
C ILE A 50 -27.65 -4.62 15.70
N LEU A 51 -27.14 -3.72 14.86
CA LEU A 51 -27.51 -2.30 14.79
C LEU A 51 -27.73 -1.91 13.32
N PRO A 52 -28.93 -2.09 12.76
CA PRO A 52 -29.16 -2.02 11.31
C PRO A 52 -28.64 -0.76 10.63
N ILE A 53 -28.97 0.41 11.17
CA ILE A 53 -28.59 1.69 10.56
C ILE A 53 -27.09 1.96 10.79
N LEU A 54 -26.63 1.88 12.05
CA LEU A 54 -25.25 2.22 12.40
C LEU A 54 -24.23 1.24 11.81
N GLY A 55 -24.51 -0.07 11.87
CA GLY A 55 -23.65 -1.10 11.33
C GLY A 55 -23.53 -1.02 9.81
N THR A 56 -24.62 -0.69 9.11
CA THR A 56 -24.59 -0.49 7.65
C THR A 56 -23.73 0.71 7.27
N ILE A 57 -23.91 1.84 7.96
CA ILE A 57 -23.13 3.05 7.71
C ILE A 57 -21.65 2.81 8.05
N ALA A 58 -21.36 2.25 9.22
CA ALA A 58 -19.99 1.97 9.65
C ALA A 58 -19.28 1.01 8.70
N GLY A 59 -19.91 -0.10 8.31
CA GLY A 59 -19.36 -1.06 7.36
C GLY A 59 -19.10 -0.42 5.99
N GLY A 60 -20.05 0.37 5.49
CA GLY A 60 -19.89 1.12 4.23
C GLY A 60 -18.70 2.08 4.27
N VAL A 61 -18.55 2.86 5.35
CA VAL A 61 -17.42 3.78 5.53
C VAL A 61 -16.09 3.03 5.57
N VAL A 62 -16.00 1.93 6.31
CA VAL A 62 -14.76 1.12 6.39
C VAL A 62 -14.40 0.51 5.03
N ILE A 63 -15.39 0.05 4.26
CA ILE A 63 -15.15 -0.45 2.89
C ILE A 63 -14.60 0.66 1.99
N LEU A 64 -15.16 1.87 2.04
CA LEU A 64 -14.66 3.01 1.26
C LEU A 64 -13.20 3.35 1.63
N ILE A 65 -12.86 3.30 2.92
CA ILE A 65 -11.47 3.48 3.38
C ILE A 65 -10.58 2.37 2.83
N GLY A 66 -11.02 1.11 2.85
CA GLY A 66 -10.29 -0.02 2.29
C GLY A 66 -10.02 0.13 0.78
N LEU A 67 -11.02 0.60 0.02
CA LEU A 67 -10.87 0.87 -1.41
C LEU A 67 -9.88 2.00 -1.68
N PHE A 68 -9.91 3.06 -0.88
CA PHE A 68 -8.94 4.14 -0.98
C PHE A 68 -7.51 3.66 -0.65
N SER A 69 -7.36 2.83 0.38
CA SER A 69 -6.09 2.18 0.72
C SER A 69 -5.57 1.27 -0.40
N PHE A 70 -6.46 0.58 -1.11
CA PHE A 70 -6.10 -0.20 -2.31
C PHE A 70 -5.62 0.70 -3.45
N TYR A 71 -6.28 1.85 -3.64
CA TYR A 71 -5.88 2.84 -4.64
C TYR A 71 -4.50 3.44 -4.34
N ILE A 72 -4.15 3.65 -3.07
CA ILE A 72 -2.79 4.01 -2.65
C ILE A 72 -1.78 2.91 -3.05
N GLY A 73 -2.13 1.64 -2.85
CA GLY A 73 -1.30 0.50 -3.30
C GLY A 73 -1.03 0.53 -4.81
N LEU A 74 -2.04 0.85 -5.63
CA LEU A 74 -1.87 1.07 -7.07
C LEU A 74 -0.98 2.27 -7.38
N GLY A 75 -1.10 3.36 -6.60
CA GLY A 75 -0.22 4.52 -6.71
C GLY A 75 1.24 4.19 -6.42
N LEU A 76 1.50 3.38 -5.37
CA LEU A 76 2.84 2.88 -5.03
C LEU A 76 3.38 1.97 -6.13
N TRP A 77 2.55 1.08 -6.67
CA TRP A 77 2.91 0.19 -7.79
C TRP A 77 3.30 0.98 -9.05
N ASN A 78 2.69 2.15 -9.26
CA ASN A 78 2.97 3.04 -10.38
C ASN A 78 4.04 4.11 -10.10
N LEU A 79 4.75 4.01 -8.96
CA LEU A 79 5.81 4.94 -8.57
C LEU A 79 5.35 6.40 -8.47
N GLN A 80 4.09 6.64 -8.11
CA GLN A 80 3.55 8.00 -8.01
C GLN A 80 3.89 8.64 -6.65
N SER A 81 4.41 9.87 -6.68
CA SER A 81 4.90 10.58 -5.49
C SER A 81 3.82 10.86 -4.44
N TRP A 82 2.56 11.08 -4.86
CA TRP A 82 1.44 11.27 -3.91
C TRP A 82 1.15 10.01 -3.08
N ALA A 83 1.35 8.82 -3.65
CA ALA A 83 1.03 7.57 -2.99
C ALA A 83 1.93 7.31 -1.78
N TRP A 84 3.18 7.80 -1.82
CA TRP A 84 4.10 7.77 -0.71
C TRP A 84 3.56 8.53 0.51
N THR A 85 3.10 9.76 0.31
CA THR A 85 2.56 10.59 1.40
C THR A 85 1.33 9.96 2.03
N TRP A 86 0.41 9.45 1.21
CA TRP A 86 -0.81 8.83 1.69
C TRP A 86 -0.54 7.48 2.39
N ALA A 87 0.37 6.66 1.87
CA ALA A 87 0.80 5.43 2.53
C ALA A 87 1.41 5.72 3.90
N MET A 88 2.22 6.77 4.03
CA MET A 88 2.78 7.19 5.31
C MET A 88 1.67 7.54 6.33
N ILE A 89 0.70 8.36 5.91
CA ILE A 89 -0.42 8.77 6.77
C ILE A 89 -1.23 7.57 7.23
N VAL A 90 -1.61 6.68 6.30
CA VAL A 90 -2.42 5.50 6.60
C VAL A 90 -1.69 4.55 7.56
N ASN A 91 -0.38 4.34 7.37
CA ASN A 91 0.39 3.46 8.25
C ASN A 91 0.61 4.06 9.66
N ILE A 92 0.79 5.38 9.77
CA ILE A 92 0.83 6.05 11.08
C ILE A 92 -0.51 5.88 11.81
N LEU A 93 -1.63 6.11 11.12
CA LEU A 93 -2.97 5.90 11.68
C LEU A 93 -3.20 4.44 12.08
N GLY A 94 -2.80 3.49 11.23
CA GLY A 94 -2.87 2.06 11.50
C GLY A 94 -2.07 1.67 12.74
N LEU A 95 -0.89 2.25 12.92
CA LEU A 95 -0.06 2.03 14.10
C LEU A 95 -0.74 2.55 15.38
N ILE A 96 -1.31 3.76 15.35
CA ILE A 96 -2.07 4.33 16.48
C ILE A 96 -3.23 3.42 16.84
N ILE A 97 -4.05 3.02 15.86
CA ILE A 97 -5.21 2.15 16.06
C ILE A 97 -4.76 0.77 16.59
N GLY A 98 -3.69 0.21 16.04
CA GLY A 98 -3.12 -1.06 16.47
C GLY A 98 -2.68 -1.03 17.94
N ILE A 99 -2.06 0.07 18.39
CA ILE A 99 -1.70 0.27 19.80
C ILE A 99 -2.96 0.30 20.68
N PHE A 100 -3.99 1.07 20.29
CA PHE A 100 -5.24 1.13 21.07
C PHE A 100 -5.94 -0.22 21.19
N ASN A 101 -5.87 -1.05 20.14
CA ASN A 101 -6.50 -2.37 20.11
C ASN A 101 -5.60 -3.51 20.59
N PHE A 102 -4.36 -3.21 20.99
CA PHE A 102 -3.32 -4.21 21.29
C PHE A 102 -3.12 -5.26 20.18
N ASP A 103 -3.34 -4.87 18.94
CA ASP A 103 -3.19 -5.73 17.77
C ASP A 103 -1.72 -5.75 17.32
N VAL A 104 -0.98 -6.71 17.87
CA VAL A 104 0.45 -6.90 17.60
C VAL A 104 0.72 -7.13 16.11
N TRP A 105 -0.19 -7.78 15.38
CA TRP A 105 -0.03 -8.05 13.95
C TRP A 105 -0.10 -6.77 13.12
N SER A 106 -1.11 -5.94 13.37
CA SER A 106 -1.26 -4.65 12.69
C SER A 106 -0.09 -3.70 12.97
N ILE A 107 0.39 -3.67 14.23
CA ILE A 107 1.55 -2.86 14.62
C ILE A 107 2.80 -3.30 13.87
N LEU A 108 3.10 -4.60 13.82
CA LEU A 108 4.30 -5.11 13.14
C LEU A 108 4.30 -4.77 11.65
N ILE A 109 3.19 -5.00 10.95
CA ILE A 109 3.08 -4.67 9.52
C ILE A 109 3.27 -3.18 9.30
N SER A 110 2.62 -2.33 10.11
CA SER A 110 2.71 -0.87 9.98
C SER A 110 4.14 -0.37 10.19
N ILE A 111 4.87 -0.95 11.16
CA ILE A 111 6.29 -0.62 11.40
C ILE A 111 7.15 -1.03 10.20
N ILE A 112 6.96 -2.25 9.68
CA ILE A 112 7.73 -2.74 8.51
C ILE A 112 7.51 -1.84 7.30
N VAL A 113 6.26 -1.46 7.04
CA VAL A 113 5.91 -0.57 5.93
C VAL A 113 6.57 0.80 6.11
N VAL A 114 6.50 1.39 7.31
CA VAL A 114 7.15 2.70 7.59
C VAL A 114 8.66 2.64 7.39
N ILE A 115 9.33 1.58 7.84
CA ILE A 115 10.77 1.41 7.66
C ILE A 115 11.11 1.34 6.16
N TYR A 116 10.44 0.47 5.41
CA TYR A 116 10.68 0.32 3.96
C TYR A 116 10.31 1.58 3.16
N LEU A 117 9.31 2.34 3.61
CA LEU A 117 8.88 3.59 2.97
C LEU A 117 9.93 4.70 3.13
N ASN A 118 10.74 4.63 4.21
CA ASN A 118 11.82 5.58 4.48
C ASN A 118 13.20 5.08 3.99
N GLU A 119 13.26 3.91 3.37
CA GLU A 119 14.47 3.37 2.75
C GLU A 119 14.99 4.35 1.67
N PRO A 120 16.30 4.67 1.61
CA PRO A 120 16.83 5.63 0.63
C PRO A 120 16.56 5.24 -0.82
N ASN A 121 16.47 3.92 -1.10
CA ASN A 121 16.20 3.37 -2.42
C ASN A 121 14.75 3.55 -2.89
N THR A 122 13.79 3.69 -1.99
CA THR A 122 12.39 3.98 -2.34
C THR A 122 12.19 5.49 -2.44
N LYS A 123 12.71 6.25 -1.48
CA LYS A 123 12.59 7.71 -1.44
C LYS A 123 13.19 8.43 -2.67
N SER A 124 14.24 7.89 -3.27
CA SER A 124 14.87 8.46 -4.47
C SER A 124 14.02 8.34 -5.74
N VAL A 125 13.08 7.38 -5.79
CA VAL A 125 12.22 7.15 -6.96
C VAL A 125 10.94 7.99 -6.91
N PHE A 126 10.51 8.41 -5.72
CA PHE A 126 9.31 9.23 -5.52
C PHE A 126 9.60 10.74 -5.44
N ARG A 127 10.85 11.17 -5.68
CA ARG A 127 11.27 12.58 -5.61
C ARG A 127 11.02 13.34 -6.90
#